data_AF-T1AWR3-F1
#
_entry.id   AF-T1AWR3-F1
#
_cell.length_a   1.000
_cell.length_b   1.000
_cell.length_c   1.000
_cell.angle_alpha   90.00
_cell.angle_beta   90.00
_cell.angle_gamma   90.00
#
_symmetry.space_group_name_H-M   'P 1'
#
loop_
_entity.id
_entity.type
_entity.pdbx_description
1 polymer ?
#
loop_
_entity_poly.entity_id
_entity_poly.type
_entity_poly.pdbx_seq_one_letter_code
_entity_poly.pdbx_strand_id
1 'polypeptide(L)'
;MQFRKKEAPKATLSSEAGEMADAVLETMKKKKLPSWLDTLKQISEVGEVNVYGCAMFADLMGIKKEDLDPIVKEVIGVSQFMDMAKNSKMTLFL
;
A
#
# COMPACT_ATOMS: atom_id res chain seq x y z
N MET A 1 -9.10 -4.42 -3.46
CA MET A 1 -7.82 -3.75 -3.74
C MET A 1 -7.81 -2.35 -3.10
N GLN A 2 -7.13 -2.21 -1.96
CA GLN A 2 -7.29 -1.06 -1.05
C GLN A 2 -6.79 0.31 -1.58
N PHE A 3 -6.12 0.34 -2.73
CA PHE A 3 -5.70 1.58 -3.39
C PHE A 3 -6.67 2.07 -4.47
N ARG A 4 -7.84 1.44 -4.67
CA ARG A 4 -8.87 1.95 -5.59
C ARG A 4 -9.69 3.03 -4.89
N LYS A 5 -10.01 4.13 -5.58
CA LYS A 5 -10.82 5.25 -5.02
C LYS A 5 -12.16 4.83 -4.42
N LYS A 6 -12.76 3.76 -4.95
CA LYS A 6 -14.09 3.26 -4.56
C LYS A 6 -14.06 2.24 -3.42
N GLU A 7 -12.88 1.89 -2.90
CA GLU A 7 -12.75 0.88 -1.85
C GLU A 7 -12.15 1.50 -0.58
N ALA A 8 -12.91 1.47 0.51
CA ALA A 8 -12.38 1.87 1.81
C ALA A 8 -11.32 0.87 2.30
N PRO A 9 -10.21 1.33 2.90
CA PRO A 9 -9.22 0.43 3.47
C PRO A 9 -9.85 -0.41 4.57
N LYS A 10 -9.77 -1.73 4.43
CA LYS A 10 -10.23 -2.68 5.44
C LYS A 10 -9.04 -3.08 6.30
N ALA A 11 -9.19 -2.96 7.62
CA ALA A 11 -8.23 -3.51 8.58
C ALA A 11 -8.39 -5.03 8.64
N THR A 12 -7.81 -5.72 7.66
CA THR A 12 -7.74 -7.18 7.58
C THR A 12 -6.29 -7.61 7.71
N LEU A 13 -6.04 -8.61 8.56
CA LEU A 13 -4.74 -9.26 8.64
C LEU A 13 -4.57 -10.28 7.51
N SER A 14 -3.34 -10.73 7.26
CA SER A 14 -3.07 -11.79 6.28
C SER A 14 -3.83 -13.06 6.67
N SER A 15 -4.17 -13.89 5.67
CA SER A 15 -4.84 -15.17 5.90
C SER A 15 -4.05 -16.12 6.81
N GLU A 16 -2.74 -15.91 6.91
CA GLU A 16 -1.81 -16.66 7.74
C GLU A 16 -1.88 -16.30 9.23
N ALA A 17 -2.57 -15.21 9.60
CA ALA A 17 -2.73 -14.79 10.99
C ALA A 17 -3.49 -15.82 11.85
N GLY A 18 -4.23 -16.73 11.23
CA GLY A 18 -4.87 -17.87 11.89
C GLY A 18 -5.71 -17.46 13.09
N GLU A 19 -5.57 -18.20 14.19
CA GLU A 19 -6.31 -17.99 15.44
C GLU A 19 -5.94 -16.69 16.16
N MET A 20 -4.82 -16.06 15.81
CA MET A 20 -4.37 -14.81 16.43
C MET A 20 -5.03 -13.57 15.82
N ALA A 21 -5.71 -13.70 14.69
CA ALA A 21 -6.22 -12.57 13.92
C ALA A 21 -7.14 -11.66 14.76
N ASP A 22 -8.10 -12.25 15.47
CA ASP A 22 -9.07 -11.49 16.28
C ASP A 22 -8.42 -10.82 17.49
N ALA A 23 -7.52 -11.53 18.19
CA ALA A 23 -6.82 -10.98 19.34
C ALA A 23 -5.93 -9.77 18.96
N VAL A 24 -5.27 -9.85 17.80
CA VAL A 24 -4.45 -8.75 17.27
C VAL A 24 -5.34 -7.57 16.85
N LEU A 25 -6.41 -7.80 16.10
CA LEU A 25 -7.33 -6.75 15.67
C LEU A 25 -7.98 -6.03 16.85
N GLU A 26 -8.42 -6.76 17.88
CA GLU A 26 -8.97 -6.16 19.09
C GLU A 26 -7.94 -5.33 19.86
N THR A 27 -6.69 -5.79 19.90
CA THR A 27 -5.60 -5.02 20.51
C THR A 27 -5.31 -3.74 19.72
N MET A 28 -5.34 -3.81 18.37
CA MET A 28 -5.16 -2.65 17.51
C MET A 28 -6.26 -1.59 17.74
N LYS A 29 -7.52 -2.03 17.86
CA LYS A 29 -8.65 -1.15 18.18
C LYS A 29 -8.51 -0.50 19.55
N LYS A 30 -8.16 -1.28 20.59
CA LYS A 30 -7.96 -0.78 21.96
C LYS A 30 -6.86 0.28 22.04
N LYS A 31 -5.77 0.08 21.29
CA LYS A 31 -4.66 1.03 21.17
C LYS A 31 -4.92 2.18 20.20
N LYS A 32 -6.10 2.23 19.56
CA LYS A 32 -6.50 3.25 18.59
C LYS A 32 -5.47 3.45 17.48
N LEU A 33 -4.92 2.35 16.96
CA LEU A 33 -4.00 2.43 15.84
C LEU A 33 -4.75 2.97 14.60
N PRO A 34 -4.17 3.95 13.89
CA PRO A 34 -4.71 4.39 12.61
C PRO A 34 -4.68 3.23 11.60
N SER A 35 -5.48 3.32 10.54
CA SER A 35 -5.33 2.36 9.45
C SER A 35 -3.95 2.51 8.80
N TRP A 36 -3.44 1.43 8.22
CA TRP A 36 -2.15 1.47 7.51
C TRP A 36 -2.17 2.48 6.36
N LEU A 37 -3.32 2.65 5.69
CA LEU A 37 -3.46 3.63 4.61
C LEU A 37 -3.45 5.07 5.13
N ASP A 38 -4.12 5.34 6.26
CA ASP A 38 -4.07 6.66 6.91
C ASP A 38 -2.64 6.98 7.35
N THR A 39 -1.93 5.97 7.86
CA THR A 39 -0.52 6.09 8.22
C THR A 39 0.32 6.48 7.01
N LEU A 40 0.16 5.81 5.86
CA LEU A 40 0.86 6.17 4.63
C LEU A 40 0.53 7.60 4.15
N LYS A 41 -0.74 8.01 4.23
CA LYS A 41 -1.17 9.38 3.88
C LYS A 41 -0.47 10.41 4.77
N GLN A 42 -0.49 10.20 6.09
CA GLN A 42 0.18 11.07 7.04
C GLN A 42 1.69 11.18 6.77
N ILE A 43 2.37 10.06 6.50
CA ILE A 43 3.81 10.11 6.25
C ILE A 43 4.12 10.79 4.91
N SER A 44 3.25 10.64 3.89
CA SER A 44 3.41 11.34 2.61
C SER A 44 3.23 12.86 2.71
N GLU A 45 2.53 13.36 3.73
CA GLU A 45 2.41 14.80 4.00
C GLU A 45 3.66 15.36 4.71
N VAL A 46 4.32 14.54 5.53
CA VAL A 46 5.44 14.97 6.39
C VAL A 46 6.81 14.73 5.74
N GLY A 47 6.92 13.77 4.82
CA GLY A 47 8.20 13.38 4.23
C GLY A 47 8.09 12.92 2.77
N GLU A 48 9.24 12.56 2.20
CA GLU A 48 9.34 12.15 0.79
C GLU A 48 8.99 10.67 0.61
N VAL A 49 7.70 10.34 0.73
CA VAL A 49 7.17 9.00 0.48
C VAL A 49 6.40 9.00 -0.83
N ASN A 50 6.90 8.25 -1.82
CA ASN A 50 6.26 8.09 -3.12
C ASN A 50 5.68 6.67 -3.25
N VAL A 51 4.39 6.56 -3.54
CA VAL A 51 3.72 5.28 -3.81
C VAL A 51 3.55 5.10 -5.31
N TYR A 52 3.98 3.95 -5.85
CA TYR A 52 3.91 3.63 -7.28
C TYR A 52 3.03 2.40 -7.54
N GLY A 53 2.26 2.44 -8.61
CA GLY A 53 1.51 1.28 -9.11
C GLY A 53 2.34 0.45 -10.09
N CYS A 54 2.21 -0.88 -10.05
CA CYS A 54 2.85 -1.77 -11.02
C CYS A 54 2.08 -1.76 -12.36
N ALA A 55 2.75 -1.34 -13.44
CA ALA A 55 2.13 -1.23 -14.77
C ALA A 55 1.59 -2.57 -15.30
N MET A 56 2.37 -3.65 -15.17
CA MET A 56 1.94 -4.98 -15.60
C MET A 56 0.68 -5.45 -14.86
N PHE A 57 0.62 -5.19 -13.55
CA PHE A 57 -0.55 -5.57 -12.76
C PHE A 57 -1.76 -4.69 -13.08
N ALA A 58 -1.55 -3.40 -13.30
CA ALA A 58 -2.61 -2.47 -13.70
C ALA A 58 -3.25 -2.91 -15.03
N ASP A 59 -2.43 -3.29 -16.01
CA ASP A 59 -2.87 -3.79 -17.32
C ASP A 59 -3.68 -5.09 -17.18
N LEU A 60 -3.13 -6.09 -16.47
CA LEU A 60 -3.82 -7.38 -16.21
C LEU A 60 -5.19 -7.21 -15.55
N MET A 61 -5.33 -6.20 -14.68
CA MET A 61 -6.56 -5.95 -13.93
C MET A 61 -7.47 -4.88 -14.57
N GLY A 62 -7.09 -4.35 -15.74
CA GLY A 62 -7.83 -3.30 -16.44
C GLY A 62 -7.97 -1.99 -15.64
N ILE A 63 -6.96 -1.65 -14.83
CA ILE A 63 -6.96 -0.49 -13.93
C ILE A 63 -6.21 0.65 -14.58
N LYS A 64 -6.79 1.85 -14.57
CA LYS A 64 -6.09 3.07 -14.98
C LYS A 64 -5.64 3.89 -13.78
N LYS A 65 -4.72 4.84 -14.02
CA LYS A 65 -4.20 5.72 -12.96
C LYS A 65 -5.33 6.52 -12.29
N GLU A 66 -6.38 6.85 -13.03
CA GLU A 66 -7.52 7.63 -12.55
C GLU A 66 -8.40 6.84 -11.57
N ASP A 67 -8.32 5.52 -11.58
CA ASP A 67 -9.06 4.64 -10.67
C ASP A 67 -8.37 4.47 -9.31
N LEU A 68 -7.09 4.86 -9.22
CA LEU A 68 -6.24 4.72 -8.04
C LEU A 68 -6.35 5.93 -7.10
N ASP A 69 -6.21 5.70 -5.80
CA ASP A 69 -6.16 6.73 -4.77
C ASP A 69 -5.06 7.77 -5.11
N PRO A 70 -5.29 9.07 -4.88
CA PRO A 70 -4.31 10.13 -5.15
C PRO A 70 -2.93 9.90 -4.55
N ILE A 71 -2.82 9.09 -3.48
CA ILE A 71 -1.52 8.72 -2.89
C ILE A 71 -0.61 8.00 -3.89
N VAL A 72 -1.17 7.28 -4.86
CA VAL A 72 -0.38 6.67 -5.94
C VAL A 72 0.08 7.80 -6.85
N LYS A 73 1.39 8.04 -6.91
CA LYS A 73 1.98 9.08 -7.76
C LYS A 73 1.89 8.72 -9.23
N GLU A 74 2.34 7.53 -9.58
CA GLU A 74 2.46 7.09 -10.97
C GLU A 74 2.35 5.56 -11.09
N VAL A 75 2.04 5.08 -12.29
CA VAL A 75 2.10 3.66 -12.64
C VAL A 75 3.38 3.42 -13.45
N ILE A 76 4.28 2.59 -12.92
CA ILE A 76 5.63 2.39 -13.47
C ILE A 76 5.89 0.95 -13.88
N GLY A 77 6.80 0.77 -14.82
CA GLY A 77 7.29 -0.54 -15.24
C GLY A 77 8.32 -1.13 -14.29
N VAL A 78 8.59 -2.44 -14.44
CA VAL A 78 9.61 -3.15 -13.66
C VAL A 78 11.00 -2.54 -13.82
N SER A 79 11.37 -2.08 -15.02
CA SER A 79 12.68 -1.46 -15.27
C SER A 79 12.89 -0.19 -14.46
N GLN A 80 11.89 0.70 -14.39
CA GLN A 80 11.95 1.91 -13.58
C GLN A 80 12.07 1.58 -12.09
N PHE A 81 11.33 0.55 -11.63
CA PHE A 81 11.47 0.08 -10.25
C PHE A 81 12.88 -0.46 -9.97
N MET A 82 13.47 -1.23 -10.89
CA MET A 82 14.84 -1.74 -10.76
C MET A 82 15.88 -0.62 -10.70
N ASP A 83 15.73 0.44 -11.50
CA ASP A 83 16.63 1.60 -11.45
C ASP A 83 16.54 2.31 -10.09
N MET A 84 15.35 2.46 -9.52
CA MET A 84 15.16 3.02 -8.18
C MET A 84 15.73 2.10 -7.09
N ALA A 85 15.46 0.80 -7.17
CA ALA A 85 15.93 -0.19 -6.20
C ALA A 85 17.46 -0.29 -6.17
N LYS A 86 18.12 -0.25 -7.33
CA LYS A 86 19.58 -0.26 -7.45
C LYS A 86 20.25 0.93 -6.75
N ASN A 87 19.58 2.09 -6.76
CA ASN A 87 20.07 3.30 -6.11
C ASN A 87 19.61 3.43 -4.65
N SER A 88 18.84 2.47 -4.13
CA SER A 88 18.34 2.47 -2.76
C SER A 88 19.34 1.81 -1.81
N LYS A 89 19.43 2.33 -0.57
CA LYS A 89 20.29 1.72 0.47
C LYS A 89 19.78 0.34 0.92
N MET A 90 18.48 0.13 0.83
CA MET A 90 17.80 -1.10 1.22
C MET A 90 16.56 -1.29 0.34
N THR A 91 16.34 -2.51 -0.11
CA THR A 91 15.12 -2.92 -0.82
C THR A 91 14.50 -4.09 -0.08
N LEU A 92 13.21 -3.99 0.23
CA LEU A 92 12.44 -5.03 0.91
C LEU A 92 11.39 -5.57 -0.06
N PHE A 93 11.11 -6.88 0.04
CA PHE A 93 9.99 -7.54 -0.62
C PHE A 93 9.08 -8.09 0.47
N LEU A 94 7.84 -7.60 0.52
CA LEU A 94 6.86 -7.87 1.57
C LEU A 94 5.67 -8.64 1.01
#